data_AF-A0A6U7U943-F1
#
_entry.id   AF-A0A6U7U943-F1
#
_cell.length_a   1.000
_cell.length_b   1.000
_cell.length_c   1.000
_cell.angle_alpha   90.00
_cell.angle_beta   90.00
_cell.angle_gamma   90.00
#
_symmetry.space_group_name_H-M   'P 1'
#
loop_
_entity.id
_entity.type
_entity.pdbx_description
1 polymer ?
#
loop_
_entity_poly.entity_id
_entity_poly.type
_entity_poly.pdbx_seq_one_letter_code
_entity_poly.pdbx_strand_id
1 'polypeptide(L)'
;MFGCLVVDTRRRNTSSPSSLWQRPPSSLLPLLLQTDVHTSYLIFAPPPLRYEQGRNYFFDFGSTSFAYEGRKDSLARQLQRFKKYSHVDFDDIFCWEAKINTRPSNYWAEVPPHLIPKMHFYNVPIQSDLDSAMSAVRIIQQVATKRDYVVVKLDIDNNPVETAIMDQVLHSAHLLSLIDELFWEHHVKGSPSQWHHWGDLAHLKGDYANLTSSYKAFLALRQAGIRAHSWV
;
A
#
# COMPACT_ATOMS: atom_id res chain seq x y z
N MET A 1 30.93 -21.60 0.06
CA MET A 1 31.22 -21.66 1.51
C MET A 1 31.40 -20.23 2.00
N PHE A 2 30.38 -19.65 2.62
CA PHE A 2 30.49 -18.34 3.27
C PHE A 2 30.21 -18.54 4.75
N GLY A 3 31.22 -18.16 5.55
CA GLY A 3 31.28 -18.39 6.98
C GLY A 3 30.39 -17.42 7.77
N CYS A 4 29.77 -17.98 8.80
CA CYS A 4 29.02 -17.31 9.84
C CYS A 4 29.99 -16.58 10.79
N LEU A 5 29.73 -15.31 11.11
CA LEU A 5 30.40 -14.62 12.22
C LEU A 5 29.38 -14.39 13.34
N VAL A 6 29.55 -15.12 14.43
CA VAL A 6 28.88 -14.93 15.72
C VAL A 6 29.70 -13.91 16.50
N VAL A 7 29.07 -12.83 16.99
CA VAL A 7 29.73 -11.89 17.91
C VAL A 7 29.11 -12.04 19.28
N ASP A 8 29.92 -12.54 20.20
CA ASP A 8 29.70 -12.69 21.64
C ASP A 8 29.71 -11.31 22.31
N THR A 9 28.69 -11.03 23.13
CA THR A 9 28.60 -9.81 23.94
C THR A 9 28.83 -10.13 25.41
N ARG A 10 30.06 -9.98 25.90
CA ARG A 10 30.35 -9.80 27.32
C ARG A 10 31.31 -8.61 27.55
N ARG A 11 30.75 -7.58 28.21
CA ARG A 11 31.34 -6.55 29.13
C ARG A 11 32.83 -6.79 29.50
N ARG A 12 33.72 -5.78 29.55
CA ARG A 12 33.71 -4.57 30.41
C ARG A 12 34.94 -3.66 30.14
N ASN A 13 34.78 -2.34 30.36
CA ASN A 13 35.71 -1.20 30.47
C ASN A 13 37.23 -1.44 30.64
N THR A 14 38.06 -0.60 29.99
CA THR A 14 38.83 0.52 30.61
C THR A 14 39.53 1.44 29.58
N SER A 15 39.41 2.75 29.81
CA SER A 15 40.34 3.88 29.52
C SER A 15 40.98 4.12 28.13
N SER A 16 40.61 5.26 27.53
CA SER A 16 41.34 6.07 26.52
C SER A 16 42.74 6.53 27.00
N PRO A 17 43.67 7.10 26.17
CA PRO A 17 43.40 7.91 24.97
C PRO A 17 44.37 7.79 23.76
N SER A 18 43.93 8.42 22.65
CA SER A 18 44.69 9.24 21.69
C SER A 18 44.86 8.73 20.25
N SER A 19 44.34 9.60 19.36
CA SER A 19 44.70 9.87 17.96
C SER A 19 44.75 8.73 16.94
N LEU A 20 43.75 8.70 16.04
CA LEU A 20 43.92 8.70 14.57
C LEU A 20 42.57 8.37 13.91
N TRP A 21 41.64 9.32 13.86
CA TRP A 21 40.55 9.33 12.88
C TRP A 21 40.19 10.79 12.59
N GLN A 22 40.82 11.35 11.57
CA GLN A 22 40.36 12.59 10.95
C GLN A 22 39.01 12.29 10.27
N ARG A 23 37.98 13.05 10.65
CA ARG A 23 36.68 13.02 9.96
C ARG A 23 36.87 13.50 8.52
N PRO A 24 36.31 12.83 7.50
CA PRO A 24 36.28 13.40 6.16
C PRO A 24 35.40 14.66 6.15
N PRO A 25 35.70 15.64 5.28
CA PRO A 25 34.97 16.89 5.19
C PRO A 25 33.50 16.66 4.82
N SER A 26 32.61 17.32 5.56
CA SER A 26 31.16 17.17 5.56
C SER A 26 30.46 17.85 4.37
N SER A 27 30.94 17.66 3.14
CA SER A 27 30.41 18.42 1.99
C SER A 27 30.05 17.61 0.74
N LEU A 28 29.76 16.31 0.86
CA LEU A 28 29.29 15.48 -0.27
C LEU A 28 28.13 14.52 0.08
N LEU A 29 27.18 14.97 0.90
CA LEU A 29 25.88 14.32 1.04
C LEU A 29 24.76 15.38 1.02
N PRO A 30 24.29 15.83 -0.14
CA PRO A 30 23.03 16.53 -0.24
C PRO A 30 21.92 15.57 -0.69
N LEU A 31 20.75 15.71 -0.06
CA LEU A 31 19.46 15.10 -0.41
C LEU A 31 19.34 13.58 -0.22
N LEU A 32 18.95 13.13 0.98
CA LEU A 32 18.04 11.97 1.08
C LEU A 32 17.31 11.76 2.41
N LEU A 33 17.59 12.53 3.47
CA LEU A 33 16.87 12.33 4.74
C LEU A 33 16.37 13.65 5.34
N GLN A 34 15.30 14.16 4.76
CA GLN A 34 14.26 14.86 5.53
C GLN A 34 12.98 14.05 5.42
N THR A 35 12.97 12.89 6.08
CA THR A 35 11.74 12.15 6.35
C THR A 35 11.22 12.60 7.70
N ASP A 36 10.06 13.26 7.71
CA ASP A 36 9.27 13.44 8.92
C ASP A 36 9.14 12.11 9.66
N VAL A 37 9.46 12.12 10.96
CA VAL A 37 9.82 10.95 11.78
C VAL A 37 8.64 10.03 12.13
N HIS A 38 7.54 10.06 11.38
CA HIS A 38 6.36 9.21 11.67
C HIS A 38 6.02 8.16 10.62
N THR A 39 6.63 8.14 9.43
CA THR A 39 6.42 7.06 8.44
C THR A 39 7.66 6.81 7.58
N SER A 40 8.76 6.39 8.19
CA SER A 40 10.07 6.18 7.56
C SER A 40 10.24 4.85 6.80
N TYR A 41 9.16 4.06 6.61
CA TYR A 41 9.25 2.71 6.02
C TYR A 41 8.51 2.53 4.68
N LEU A 42 7.73 3.52 4.23
CA LEU A 42 7.07 3.47 2.93
C LEU A 42 7.98 4.11 1.87
N ILE A 43 8.55 3.28 1.00
CA ILE A 43 9.33 3.73 -0.15
C ILE A 43 8.37 3.92 -1.31
N PHE A 44 8.02 5.17 -1.58
CA PHE A 44 7.33 5.59 -2.80
C PHE A 44 8.38 5.71 -3.90
N ALA A 45 8.59 4.63 -4.63
CA ALA A 45 9.52 4.63 -5.76
C ALA A 45 8.86 5.32 -6.96
N PRO A 46 9.62 6.05 -7.80
CA PRO A 46 9.09 6.51 -9.07
C PRO A 46 8.67 5.30 -9.93
N PRO A 47 7.67 5.46 -10.83
CA PRO A 47 7.34 4.43 -11.78
C PRO A 47 8.58 4.04 -12.59
N PRO A 48 8.83 2.75 -12.82
CA PRO A 48 9.85 2.31 -13.77
C PRO A 48 9.76 3.05 -15.12
N LEU A 49 10.88 3.26 -15.82
CA LEU A 49 10.91 3.99 -17.09
C LEU A 49 9.98 3.41 -18.20
N ARG A 50 9.44 2.19 -18.02
CA ARG A 50 8.49 1.56 -18.94
C ARG A 50 7.13 2.27 -19.06
N TYR A 51 6.84 3.27 -18.22
CA TYR A 51 5.53 3.92 -18.13
C TYR A 51 5.38 5.25 -18.86
N GLU A 52 6.39 5.73 -19.59
CA GLU A 52 6.35 7.06 -20.23
C GLU A 52 5.21 7.26 -21.24
N GLN A 53 4.53 6.18 -21.67
CA GLN A 53 3.42 6.22 -22.63
C GLN A 53 2.11 5.62 -22.08
N GLY A 54 2.08 5.21 -20.81
CA GLY A 54 0.91 4.63 -20.16
C GLY A 54 0.12 5.63 -19.33
N ARG A 55 -1.04 5.19 -18.85
CA ARG A 55 -1.84 5.90 -17.84
C ARG A 55 -1.44 5.47 -16.44
N ASN A 56 -1.64 6.36 -15.49
CA ASN A 56 -1.47 6.09 -14.07
C ASN A 56 -2.85 5.84 -13.45
N TYR A 57 -3.06 4.64 -12.91
CA TYR A 57 -4.29 4.23 -12.27
C TYR A 57 -4.14 4.06 -10.76
N PHE A 58 -5.11 4.56 -10.01
CA PHE A 58 -5.23 4.31 -8.58
C PHE A 58 -6.56 3.61 -8.28
N PHE A 59 -6.51 2.53 -7.52
CA PHE A 59 -7.68 1.76 -7.11
C PHE A 59 -7.75 1.72 -5.58
N ASP A 60 -8.80 2.28 -4.99
CA ASP A 60 -9.05 2.30 -3.53
C ASP A 60 -10.29 1.47 -3.18
N PHE A 61 -10.08 0.36 -2.48
CA PHE A 61 -11.10 -0.63 -2.21
C PHE A 61 -11.91 -0.39 -0.92
N GLY A 62 -11.70 0.73 -0.22
CA GLY A 62 -12.47 1.13 0.96
C GLY A 62 -12.40 2.65 1.18
N SER A 63 -12.91 3.39 0.19
CA SER A 63 -12.82 4.84 0.12
C SER A 63 -13.98 5.52 0.86
N THR A 64 -13.97 5.47 2.19
CA THR A 64 -15.08 5.99 3.01
C THR A 64 -15.27 7.50 2.85
N SER A 65 -14.19 8.27 2.73
CA SER A 65 -14.27 9.71 2.47
C SER A 65 -13.08 10.20 1.65
N PHE A 66 -13.09 11.48 1.29
CA PHE A 66 -11.89 12.15 0.77
C PHE A 66 -11.23 13.01 1.86
N ALA A 67 -12.01 13.54 2.80
CA ALA A 67 -11.56 14.32 3.95
C ALA A 67 -12.49 14.19 5.17
N TYR A 68 -12.32 13.16 5.99
CA TYR A 68 -13.03 13.09 7.27
C TYR A 68 -12.38 13.96 8.36
N GLU A 69 -13.08 15.03 8.77
CA GLU A 69 -12.93 15.74 10.06
C GLU A 69 -11.48 15.94 10.56
N GLY A 70 -10.69 16.77 9.87
CA GLY A 70 -9.38 17.21 10.37
C GLY A 70 -8.27 16.15 10.33
N ARG A 71 -8.54 14.94 9.86
CA ARG A 71 -7.53 13.94 9.48
C ARG A 71 -7.64 13.71 7.98
N LYS A 72 -6.59 14.06 7.22
CA LYS A 72 -6.56 13.74 5.78
C LYS A 72 -6.80 12.24 5.61
N ASP A 73 -7.85 11.85 4.89
CA ASP A 73 -8.20 10.45 4.63
C ASP A 73 -7.01 9.71 4.00
N SER A 74 -6.98 8.39 4.22
CA SER A 74 -6.13 7.42 3.54
C SER A 74 -5.93 7.72 2.05
N LEU A 75 -7.01 7.95 1.30
CA LEU A 75 -6.96 8.24 -0.14
C LEU A 75 -6.20 9.53 -0.43
N ALA A 76 -6.68 10.67 0.09
CA ALA A 76 -6.08 11.98 -0.17
C ALA A 76 -4.60 12.02 0.24
N ARG A 77 -4.26 11.40 1.38
CA ARG A 77 -2.89 11.27 1.87
C ARG A 77 -2.03 10.43 0.94
N GLN A 78 -2.56 9.34 0.39
CA GLN A 78 -1.82 8.47 -0.52
C GLN A 78 -1.58 9.14 -1.88
N LEU A 79 -2.60 9.77 -2.46
CA LEU A 79 -2.45 10.57 -3.68
C LEU A 79 -1.42 11.70 -3.49
N GLN A 80 -1.46 12.41 -2.36
CA GLN A 80 -0.48 13.44 -2.03
C GLN A 80 0.95 12.87 -1.92
N ARG A 81 1.12 11.68 -1.34
CA ARG A 81 2.42 11.01 -1.20
C ARG A 81 2.98 10.58 -2.55
N PHE A 82 2.18 9.97 -3.40
CA PHE A 82 2.60 9.61 -4.77
C PHE A 82 3.04 10.83 -5.57
N LYS A 83 2.27 11.91 -5.50
CA LYS A 83 2.61 13.17 -6.17
C LYS A 83 3.90 13.78 -5.63
N LYS A 84 4.10 13.75 -4.31
CA LYS A 84 5.27 14.36 -3.65
C LYS A 84 6.55 13.56 -3.81
N TYR A 85 6.48 12.24 -3.69
CA TYR A 85 7.65 11.37 -3.53
C TYR A 85 7.96 10.53 -4.78
N SER A 86 6.94 10.14 -5.55
CA SER A 86 7.11 9.38 -6.81
C SER A 86 6.93 10.24 -8.05
N HIS A 87 6.51 11.51 -7.90
CA HIS A 87 6.12 12.40 -9.00
C HIS A 87 5.03 11.82 -9.91
N VAL A 88 4.13 11.01 -9.33
CA VAL A 88 3.00 10.41 -10.05
C VAL A 88 1.74 11.26 -9.86
N ASP A 89 1.12 11.65 -10.96
CA ASP A 89 -0.24 12.17 -10.99
C ASP A 89 -1.12 11.11 -11.67
N PHE A 90 -2.21 10.72 -11.01
CA PHE A 90 -3.08 9.65 -11.52
C PHE A 90 -4.05 10.22 -12.55
N ASP A 91 -4.27 9.47 -13.63
CA ASP A 91 -5.19 9.83 -14.71
C ASP A 91 -6.62 9.43 -14.36
N ASP A 92 -6.78 8.26 -13.75
CA ASP A 92 -8.05 7.77 -13.22
C ASP A 92 -7.88 7.17 -11.83
N ILE A 93 -8.85 7.46 -10.98
CA ILE A 93 -8.90 7.04 -9.58
C ILE A 93 -10.23 6.32 -9.36
N PHE A 94 -10.20 5.02 -9.15
CA PHE A 94 -11.37 4.19 -8.92
C PHE A 94 -11.53 3.93 -7.42
N CYS A 95 -12.70 4.25 -6.88
CA CYS A 95 -12.96 4.23 -5.44
C CYS A 95 -14.23 3.44 -5.15
N TRP A 96 -14.19 2.52 -4.19
CA TRP A 96 -15.36 1.79 -3.72
C TRP A 96 -15.64 2.09 -2.26
N GLU A 97 -16.92 2.21 -1.90
CA GLU A 97 -17.35 2.32 -0.52
C GLU A 97 -18.63 1.52 -0.28
N ALA A 98 -18.59 0.61 0.69
CA ALA A 98 -19.70 -0.27 1.03
C ALA A 98 -20.79 0.45 1.83
N LYS A 99 -20.43 1.41 2.69
CA LYS A 99 -21.38 2.20 3.48
C LYS A 99 -22.15 3.12 2.55
N ILE A 100 -23.47 2.93 2.52
CA ILE A 100 -24.35 3.78 1.73
C ILE A 100 -24.19 5.23 2.17
N ASN A 101 -23.72 6.06 1.25
CA ASN A 101 -23.67 7.48 1.45
C ASN A 101 -25.05 8.05 1.11
N THR A 102 -25.83 8.31 2.15
CA THR A 102 -27.18 8.88 2.04
C THR A 102 -27.18 10.31 1.48
N ARG A 103 -26.01 10.97 1.38
CA ARG A 103 -25.82 12.29 0.78
C ARG A 103 -24.56 12.32 -0.08
N PRO A 104 -24.61 11.84 -1.33
CA PRO A 104 -23.44 11.77 -2.22
C PRO A 104 -22.70 13.09 -2.38
N SER A 105 -23.41 14.24 -2.29
CA SER A 105 -22.82 15.57 -2.32
C SER A 105 -21.75 15.80 -1.25
N ASN A 106 -21.86 15.14 -0.09
CA ASN A 106 -20.90 15.29 1.00
C ASN A 106 -19.52 14.74 0.62
N TYR A 107 -19.48 13.57 -0.04
CA TYR A 107 -18.21 13.00 -0.50
C TYR A 107 -17.55 13.93 -1.51
N TRP A 108 -18.30 14.40 -2.51
CA TRP A 108 -17.78 15.25 -3.57
C TRP A 108 -17.42 16.67 -3.12
N ALA A 109 -18.02 17.18 -2.04
CA ALA A 109 -17.68 18.49 -1.47
C ALA A 109 -16.24 18.54 -0.93
N GLU A 110 -15.67 17.39 -0.58
CA GLU A 110 -14.31 17.26 -0.05
C GLU A 110 -13.27 17.05 -1.16
N VAL A 111 -13.70 16.63 -2.35
CA VAL A 111 -12.80 16.32 -3.48
C VAL A 111 -12.32 17.62 -4.14
N PRO A 112 -11.00 17.86 -4.24
CA PRO A 112 -10.44 18.98 -4.96
C PRO A 112 -10.95 19.05 -6.42
N PRO A 113 -11.30 20.24 -6.95
CA PRO A 113 -11.92 20.35 -8.27
C PRO A 113 -11.16 19.67 -9.42
N HIS A 114 -9.83 19.63 -9.35
CA HIS A 114 -8.98 18.99 -10.37
C HIS A 114 -9.00 17.46 -10.34
N LEU A 115 -9.45 16.85 -9.24
CA LEU A 115 -9.58 15.38 -9.10
C LEU A 115 -10.97 14.89 -9.47
N ILE A 116 -12.00 15.73 -9.37
CA ILE A 116 -13.38 15.38 -9.75
C ILE A 116 -13.47 14.68 -11.13
N PRO A 117 -12.89 15.22 -12.22
CA PRO A 117 -13.00 14.58 -13.54
C PRO A 117 -12.18 13.29 -13.68
N LYS A 118 -11.31 12.97 -12.71
CA LYS A 118 -10.46 11.78 -12.70
C LYS A 118 -11.04 10.64 -11.85
N MET A 119 -12.04 10.94 -11.02
CA MET A 119 -12.54 10.00 -10.02
C MET A 119 -13.77 9.23 -10.49
N HIS A 120 -13.74 7.92 -10.27
CA HIS A 120 -14.82 6.98 -10.51
C HIS A 120 -15.25 6.40 -9.16
N PHE A 121 -16.37 6.89 -8.61
CA PHE A 121 -16.83 6.49 -7.28
C PHE A 121 -18.00 5.50 -7.35
N TYR A 122 -17.78 4.30 -6.81
CA TYR A 122 -18.74 3.21 -6.73
C TYR A 122 -19.21 3.06 -5.28
N ASN A 123 -20.37 3.62 -4.95
CA ASN A 123 -20.94 3.46 -3.60
C ASN A 123 -21.70 2.14 -3.46
N VAL A 124 -20.99 1.04 -3.69
CA VAL A 124 -21.45 -0.33 -3.53
C VAL A 124 -20.33 -1.15 -2.89
N PRO A 125 -20.66 -2.19 -2.11
CA PRO A 125 -19.65 -3.11 -1.60
C PRO A 125 -18.89 -3.76 -2.77
N ILE A 126 -17.57 -3.87 -2.64
CA ILE A 126 -16.77 -4.67 -3.58
C ILE A 126 -17.23 -6.11 -3.52
N GLN A 127 -17.33 -6.71 -4.70
CA GLN A 127 -17.61 -8.13 -4.85
C GLN A 127 -16.33 -8.85 -5.23
N SER A 128 -16.02 -9.95 -4.53
CA SER A 128 -14.89 -10.81 -4.84
C SER A 128 -15.17 -11.77 -6.00
N ASP A 129 -16.39 -11.84 -6.52
CA ASP A 129 -16.71 -12.67 -7.68
C ASP A 129 -16.21 -12.02 -8.98
N LEU A 130 -15.38 -12.72 -9.76
CA LEU A 130 -14.85 -12.23 -11.04
C LEU A 130 -15.93 -12.02 -12.10
N ASP A 131 -17.07 -12.72 -12.00
CA ASP A 131 -18.18 -12.56 -12.95
C ASP A 131 -19.02 -11.32 -12.63
N SER A 132 -18.83 -10.73 -11.45
CA SER A 132 -19.52 -9.50 -11.07
C SER A 132 -19.07 -8.30 -11.91
N ALA A 133 -20.06 -7.54 -12.38
CA ALA A 133 -19.82 -6.24 -13.00
C ALA A 133 -19.12 -5.24 -12.06
N MET A 134 -19.23 -5.41 -10.75
CA MET A 134 -18.66 -4.53 -9.72
C MET A 134 -17.39 -5.13 -9.09
N SER A 135 -16.82 -6.17 -9.69
CA SER A 135 -15.52 -6.71 -9.27
C SER A 135 -14.41 -5.74 -9.64
N ALA A 136 -13.71 -5.26 -8.63
CA ALA A 136 -12.65 -4.29 -8.83
C ALA A 136 -11.46 -4.88 -9.59
N VAL A 137 -11.14 -6.16 -9.37
CA VAL A 137 -10.08 -6.86 -10.11
C VAL A 137 -10.47 -7.11 -11.57
N ARG A 138 -11.76 -7.36 -11.86
CA ARG A 138 -12.27 -7.43 -13.24
C ARG A 138 -12.12 -6.08 -13.93
N ILE A 139 -12.44 -4.98 -13.24
CA ILE A 139 -12.29 -3.63 -13.78
C ILE A 139 -10.82 -3.34 -14.08
N ILE A 140 -9.88 -3.70 -13.20
CA ILE A 140 -8.43 -3.59 -13.47
C ILE A 140 -8.07 -4.31 -14.78
N GLN A 141 -8.53 -5.54 -14.98
CA GLN A 141 -8.25 -6.31 -16.21
C GLN A 141 -8.83 -5.67 -17.47
N GLN A 142 -9.91 -4.90 -17.35
CA GLN A 142 -10.59 -4.28 -18.48
C GLN A 142 -10.00 -2.93 -18.86
N VAL A 143 -9.53 -2.14 -17.89
CA VAL A 143 -9.08 -0.76 -18.13
C VAL A 143 -7.57 -0.63 -18.23
N ALA A 144 -6.81 -1.49 -17.55
CA ALA A 144 -5.36 -1.40 -17.50
C ALA A 144 -4.69 -2.32 -18.51
N THR A 145 -3.52 -1.89 -18.97
CA THR A 145 -2.60 -2.63 -19.83
C THR A 145 -1.24 -2.73 -19.15
N LYS A 146 -0.35 -3.60 -19.67
CA LYS A 146 1.02 -3.74 -19.15
C LYS A 146 1.90 -2.49 -19.29
N ARG A 147 1.41 -1.47 -20.02
CA ARG A 147 2.09 -0.18 -20.18
C ARG A 147 1.65 0.84 -19.16
N ASP A 148 0.59 0.57 -18.41
CA ASP A 148 0.00 1.48 -17.44
C ASP A 148 0.55 1.21 -16.05
N TYR A 149 0.69 2.26 -15.24
CA TYR A 149 1.14 2.16 -13.87
C TYR A 149 -0.05 1.99 -12.94
N VAL A 150 -0.16 0.83 -12.30
CA VAL A 150 -1.35 0.48 -11.50
C VAL A 150 -1.01 0.35 -10.02
N VAL A 151 -1.69 1.16 -9.21
CA VAL A 151 -1.61 1.12 -7.74
C VAL A 151 -2.94 0.66 -7.16
N VAL A 152 -2.88 -0.33 -6.27
CA VAL A 152 -4.05 -0.85 -5.56
C VAL A 152 -3.89 -0.63 -4.05
N LYS A 153 -4.91 -0.07 -3.41
CA LYS A 153 -5.10 -0.08 -1.96
C LYS A 153 -6.27 -1.01 -1.63
N LEU A 154 -5.97 -2.11 -0.97
CA LEU A 154 -6.93 -3.05 -0.37
C LEU A 154 -7.01 -2.79 1.13
N ASP A 155 -8.10 -2.18 1.55
CA ASP A 155 -8.38 -1.82 2.94
C ASP A 155 -9.89 -1.86 3.09
N ILE A 156 -10.40 -3.05 3.40
CA ILE A 156 -11.83 -3.31 3.56
C ILE A 156 -12.03 -3.94 4.93
N ASP A 157 -13.02 -3.48 5.68
CA ASP A 157 -13.47 -4.09 6.93
C ASP A 157 -14.19 -5.45 6.69
N ASN A 158 -13.72 -6.28 5.77
CA ASN A 158 -14.29 -7.58 5.40
C ASN A 158 -13.21 -8.58 4.94
N ASN A 159 -12.57 -9.24 5.91
CA ASN A 159 -11.45 -10.16 5.68
C ASN A 159 -11.74 -11.29 4.64
N PRO A 160 -12.91 -11.97 4.64
CA PRO A 160 -13.22 -12.94 3.58
C PRO A 160 -13.18 -12.37 2.15
N VAL A 161 -13.60 -11.12 1.96
CA VAL A 161 -13.54 -10.45 0.65
C VAL A 161 -12.11 -10.07 0.31
N GLU A 162 -11.36 -9.49 1.26
CA GLU A 162 -9.96 -9.12 1.06
C GLU A 162 -9.10 -10.33 0.67
N THR A 163 -9.24 -11.43 1.41
CA THR A 163 -8.47 -12.67 1.17
C THR A 163 -8.83 -13.31 -0.17
N ALA A 164 -10.12 -13.34 -0.53
CA ALA A 164 -10.55 -13.81 -1.85
C ALA A 164 -9.97 -12.97 -3.00
N ILE A 165 -9.89 -11.65 -2.84
CA ILE A 165 -9.26 -10.74 -3.82
C ILE A 165 -7.75 -11.03 -3.92
N MET A 166 -7.07 -11.19 -2.78
CA MET A 166 -5.64 -11.50 -2.77
C MET A 166 -5.33 -12.86 -3.39
N ASP A 167 -6.17 -13.87 -3.17
CA ASP A 167 -6.05 -15.16 -3.84
C ASP A 167 -6.18 -15.03 -5.35
N GLN A 168 -7.12 -14.22 -5.84
CA GLN A 168 -7.26 -13.97 -7.28
C GLN A 168 -6.03 -13.28 -7.86
N VAL A 169 -5.48 -12.28 -7.16
CA VAL A 169 -4.26 -11.60 -7.60
C VAL A 169 -3.09 -12.57 -7.65
N LEU A 170 -2.85 -13.35 -6.59
CA LEU A 170 -1.71 -14.27 -6.48
C LEU A 170 -1.76 -15.43 -7.47
N HIS A 171 -2.95 -15.88 -7.86
CA HIS A 171 -3.12 -17.01 -8.77
C HIS A 171 -3.42 -16.61 -10.23
N SER A 172 -3.40 -15.31 -10.55
CA SER A 172 -3.61 -14.80 -11.89
C SER A 172 -2.35 -14.14 -12.45
N ALA A 173 -1.64 -14.85 -13.32
CA ALA A 173 -0.47 -14.31 -14.03
C ALA A 173 -0.81 -13.03 -14.81
N HIS A 174 -2.07 -12.88 -15.25
CA HIS A 174 -2.52 -11.67 -15.89
C HIS A 174 -2.60 -10.49 -14.91
N LEU A 175 -3.26 -10.64 -13.75
CA LEU A 175 -3.34 -9.58 -12.73
C LEU A 175 -1.96 -9.21 -12.19
N LEU A 176 -1.10 -10.21 -11.92
CA LEU A 176 0.29 -9.98 -11.50
C LEU A 176 1.08 -9.16 -12.53
N SER A 177 0.72 -9.23 -13.81
CA SER A 177 1.37 -8.44 -14.87
C SER A 177 0.81 -7.03 -15.04
N LEU A 178 -0.32 -6.71 -14.39
CA LEU A 178 -0.98 -5.42 -14.47
C LEU A 178 -0.72 -4.56 -13.23
N ILE A 179 -0.65 -5.15 -12.04
CA ILE A 179 -0.50 -4.42 -10.77
C ILE A 179 0.98 -4.15 -10.49
N ASP A 180 1.33 -2.92 -10.10
CA ASP A 180 2.71 -2.53 -9.82
C ASP A 180 2.97 -2.27 -8.34
N GLU A 181 2.04 -1.60 -7.68
CA GLU A 181 2.08 -1.38 -6.24
C GLU A 181 0.78 -1.84 -5.58
N LEU A 182 0.92 -2.45 -4.41
CA LEU A 182 -0.21 -2.97 -3.66
C LEU A 182 -0.03 -2.61 -2.18
N PHE A 183 -0.99 -1.88 -1.62
CA PHE A 183 -1.10 -1.58 -0.20
C PHE A 183 -2.24 -2.44 0.36
N TRP A 184 -1.96 -3.22 1.40
CA TRP A 184 -2.97 -4.10 1.98
C TRP A 184 -2.99 -3.99 3.51
N GLU A 185 -4.14 -3.60 4.07
CA GLU A 185 -4.40 -3.64 5.52
C GLU A 185 -4.81 -5.06 5.93
N HIS A 186 -3.83 -5.95 5.95
CA HIS A 186 -4.15 -7.34 6.23
C HIS A 186 -4.49 -7.55 7.71
N HIS A 187 -5.79 -7.64 8.00
CA HIS A 187 -6.33 -7.97 9.33
C HIS A 187 -5.96 -9.39 9.76
N VAL A 188 -4.85 -9.56 10.48
CA VAL A 188 -4.34 -10.89 10.90
C VAL A 188 -4.10 -11.04 12.39
N LYS A 189 -4.20 -12.29 12.87
CA LYS A 189 -3.84 -12.64 14.23
C LYS A 189 -2.35 -12.40 14.51
N GLY A 190 -2.08 -11.85 15.69
CA GLY A 190 -0.74 -11.54 16.19
C GLY A 190 -0.16 -10.24 15.65
N SER A 191 -0.92 -9.48 14.84
CA SER A 191 -0.51 -8.14 14.40
C SER A 191 -0.54 -7.15 15.59
N PRO A 192 0.44 -6.22 15.70
CA PRO A 192 0.37 -5.09 16.62
C PRO A 192 -0.99 -4.37 16.63
N SER A 193 -1.60 -4.18 15.46
CA SER A 193 -2.87 -3.48 15.31
C SER A 193 -4.07 -4.24 15.89
N GLN A 194 -3.96 -5.56 16.07
CA GLN A 194 -4.97 -6.37 16.76
C GLN A 194 -5.20 -5.85 18.19
N TRP A 195 -4.12 -5.47 18.89
CA TRP A 195 -4.19 -5.04 20.29
C TRP A 195 -4.56 -3.56 20.47
N HIS A 196 -4.64 -2.80 19.38
CA HIS A 196 -4.90 -1.36 19.44
C HIS A 196 -6.24 -0.96 18.81
N HIS A 197 -6.64 -1.58 17.69
CA HIS A 197 -7.79 -1.09 16.91
C HIS A 197 -8.66 -2.16 16.25
N TRP A 198 -8.12 -3.33 15.88
CA TRP A 198 -8.88 -4.32 15.09
C TRP A 198 -9.75 -5.29 15.93
N GLY A 199 -9.48 -5.42 17.24
CA GLY A 199 -10.26 -6.27 18.14
C GLY A 199 -9.87 -7.77 18.09
N ASP A 200 -10.80 -8.64 18.50
CA ASP A 200 -10.53 -10.08 18.60
C ASP A 200 -10.62 -10.80 17.24
N LEU A 201 -9.45 -11.21 16.74
CA LEU A 201 -9.29 -11.93 15.47
C LEU A 201 -9.19 -13.45 15.66
N ALA A 202 -9.49 -14.01 16.84
CA ALA A 202 -9.40 -15.45 17.12
C ALA A 202 -10.24 -16.32 16.15
N HIS A 203 -11.33 -15.75 15.62
CA HIS A 203 -12.23 -16.40 14.67
C HIS A 203 -11.62 -16.61 13.28
N LEU A 204 -10.57 -15.86 12.90
CA LEU A 204 -9.89 -16.03 11.61
C LEU A 204 -9.23 -17.41 11.51
N LYS A 205 -9.44 -18.11 10.41
CA LYS A 205 -8.92 -19.47 10.13
C LYS A 205 -8.45 -19.56 8.68
N GLY A 206 -7.58 -20.52 8.41
CA GLY A 206 -7.08 -20.82 7.06
C GLY A 206 -5.81 -20.07 6.69
N ASP A 207 -5.48 -20.16 5.41
CA ASP A 207 -4.47 -19.32 4.78
C ASP A 207 -4.90 -17.86 4.97
N TYR A 208 -3.95 -16.98 5.28
CA TYR A 208 -4.16 -15.58 5.68
C TYR A 208 -4.58 -15.31 7.13
N ALA A 209 -4.82 -16.30 7.98
CA ALA A 209 -5.31 -16.03 9.35
C ALA A 209 -4.27 -15.39 10.32
N ASN A 210 -2.98 -15.43 10.01
CA ASN A 210 -1.91 -15.02 10.94
C ASN A 210 -0.77 -14.26 10.25
N LEU A 211 0.10 -13.65 11.07
CA LEU A 211 1.28 -12.93 10.58
C LEU A 211 2.15 -13.76 9.64
N THR A 212 2.44 -15.03 9.94
CA THR A 212 3.27 -15.88 9.08
C THR A 212 2.67 -16.05 7.68
N SER A 213 1.37 -16.31 7.59
CA SER A 213 0.68 -16.35 6.29
C SER A 213 0.67 -14.99 5.58
N SER A 214 0.51 -13.90 6.33
CA SER A 214 0.60 -12.54 5.77
C SER A 214 1.98 -12.30 5.14
N TYR A 215 3.06 -12.57 5.87
CA TYR A 215 4.43 -12.42 5.35
C TYR A 215 4.68 -13.28 4.11
N LYS A 216 4.14 -14.51 4.05
CA LYS A 216 4.24 -15.37 2.87
C LYS A 216 3.52 -14.76 1.66
N ALA A 217 2.31 -14.23 1.84
CA ALA A 217 1.55 -13.57 0.78
C ALA A 217 2.29 -12.33 0.25
N PHE A 218 2.73 -11.44 1.15
CA PHE A 218 3.52 -10.27 0.78
C PHE A 218 4.85 -10.64 0.09
N LEU A 219 5.50 -11.73 0.50
CA LEU A 219 6.69 -12.25 -0.18
C LEU A 219 6.35 -12.73 -1.59
N ALA A 220 5.27 -13.49 -1.76
CA ALA A 220 4.85 -13.99 -3.07
C ALA A 220 4.53 -12.85 -4.04
N LEU A 221 3.81 -11.80 -3.59
CA LEU A 221 3.56 -10.60 -4.38
C LEU A 221 4.87 -9.93 -4.85
N ARG A 222 5.84 -9.77 -3.94
CA ARG A 222 7.14 -9.17 -4.27
C ARG A 222 7.98 -10.04 -5.20
N GLN A 223 7.94 -11.35 -5.04
CA GLN A 223 8.59 -12.29 -5.96
C GLN A 223 7.98 -12.23 -7.36
N ALA A 224 6.68 -11.92 -7.46
CA ALA A 224 5.99 -11.68 -8.73
C ALA A 224 6.25 -10.28 -9.33
N GLY A 225 6.99 -9.40 -8.63
CA GLY A 225 7.35 -8.06 -9.11
C GLY A 225 6.46 -6.94 -8.61
N ILE A 226 5.44 -7.22 -7.79
CA ILE A 226 4.58 -6.21 -7.17
C ILE A 226 5.31 -5.59 -5.96
N ARG A 227 5.40 -4.27 -5.90
CA ARG A 227 5.82 -3.57 -4.67
C ARG A 227 4.68 -3.62 -3.68
N ALA A 228 4.65 -4.68 -2.88
CA ALA A 228 3.61 -4.89 -1.88
C ALA A 228 4.01 -4.29 -0.54
N HIS A 229 3.09 -3.56 0.09
CA HIS A 229 3.26 -2.80 1.32
C HIS A 229 2.16 -3.17 2.32
N SER A 230 2.56 -3.49 3.55
CA SER A 230 1.57 -3.56 4.63
C SER A 230 1.07 -2.16 4.91
N TRP A 231 -0.25 -1.99 4.88
CA TRP A 231 -0.91 -0.76 5.31
C TRP A 231 -1.29 -0.90 6.78
N VAL A 232 -1.00 0.14 7.56
CA VAL A 232 -1.30 0.32 8.99
C VAL A 232 -1.28 1.80 9.35
#